data_AF-A0A651ESW3-F1
#
_entry.id   AF-A0A651ESW3-F1
#
_cell.length_a   1.000
_cell.length_b   1.000
_cell.length_c   1.000
_cell.angle_alpha   90.00
_cell.angle_beta   90.00
_cell.angle_gamma   90.00
#
_symmetry.space_group_name_H-M   'P 1'
#
loop_
_entity.id
_entity.type
_entity.pdbx_description
1 polymer ?
#
loop_
_entity_poly.entity_id
_entity_poly.type
_entity_poly.pdbx_seq_one_letter_code
_entity_poly.pdbx_strand_id
1 'polypeptide(L)'
;MEGTHPKIGAEFAKRYGERDAVLNAIEGHHGDVPATTFYTPIVMAADALSGARPGARRESLERYIQRLEQLQDIAMSMEGVDEAYAIQAGREVRVMVDAKKVTDDTAFYIAKKIADRVSAEMTFPGEIKVTVLRETRAVELAR
;
A
#
# COMPACT_ATOMS: atom_id res chain seq x y z
N MET A 1 -6.21 16.64 -13.38
CA MET A 1 -7.51 16.02 -13.72
C MET A 1 -8.03 15.40 -12.43
N GLU A 2 -9.20 15.80 -11.98
CA GLU A 2 -9.84 15.25 -10.77
C GLU A 2 -10.96 14.29 -11.19
N GLY A 3 -11.10 13.15 -10.50
CA GLY A 3 -12.15 12.16 -10.77
C GLY A 3 -11.65 10.72 -10.67
N THR A 4 -12.59 9.77 -10.57
CA THR A 4 -12.30 8.33 -10.69
C THR A 4 -11.90 8.00 -12.13
N HIS A 5 -11.16 6.91 -12.36
CA HIS A 5 -10.75 6.53 -13.72
C HIS A 5 -11.92 6.26 -14.68
N PRO A 6 -13.12 5.77 -14.26
CA PRO A 6 -14.26 5.61 -15.15
C PRO A 6 -14.78 6.96 -15.65
N LYS A 7 -14.89 7.95 -14.76
CA LYS A 7 -15.34 9.30 -15.08
C LYS A 7 -14.36 9.99 -16.04
N ILE A 8 -13.06 9.95 -15.73
CA ILE A 8 -12.03 10.54 -16.59
C ILE A 8 -12.02 9.86 -17.97
N GLY A 9 -12.15 8.53 -18.02
CA GLY A 9 -12.24 7.77 -19.26
C GLY A 9 -13.45 8.15 -20.10
N ALA A 10 -14.62 8.27 -19.48
CA ALA A 10 -15.86 8.66 -20.16
C ALA A 10 -15.78 10.10 -20.70
N GLU A 11 -15.27 11.05 -19.91
CA GLU A 11 -15.04 12.43 -20.37
C GLU A 11 -14.02 12.50 -21.52
N PHE A 12 -12.98 11.68 -21.47
CA PHE A 12 -12.03 11.55 -22.58
C PHE A 12 -12.73 11.05 -23.85
N ALA A 13 -13.41 9.91 -23.80
CA ALA A 13 -14.11 9.31 -24.93
C ALA A 13 -15.20 10.23 -25.51
N LYS A 14 -15.91 10.96 -24.64
CA LYS A 14 -16.95 11.92 -25.03
C LYS A 14 -16.40 13.05 -25.90
N ARG A 15 -15.16 13.52 -25.63
CA ARG A 15 -14.51 14.55 -26.45
C ARG A 15 -14.23 14.10 -27.89
N TYR A 16 -14.18 12.80 -28.13
CA TYR A 16 -13.97 12.21 -29.46
C TYR A 16 -15.27 11.74 -30.13
N GLY A 17 -16.43 12.04 -29.55
CA GLY A 17 -17.72 11.77 -30.18
C GLY A 17 -18.23 10.34 -30.01
N GLU A 18 -17.76 9.61 -28.99
CA GLU A 18 -18.31 8.30 -28.66
C GLU A 18 -19.78 8.35 -28.26
N ARG A 19 -20.51 7.27 -28.58
CA ARG A 19 -21.97 7.18 -28.36
C ARG A 19 -22.30 6.97 -26.89
N ASP A 20 -23.48 7.41 -26.44
CA ASP A 20 -23.94 7.28 -25.05
C ASP A 20 -23.86 5.84 -24.51
N ALA A 21 -24.11 4.83 -25.35
CA ALA A 21 -23.97 3.43 -24.99
C ALA A 21 -22.52 3.05 -24.61
N VAL A 22 -21.53 3.60 -25.34
CA VAL A 22 -20.10 3.41 -25.07
C VAL A 22 -19.70 4.21 -23.83
N LEU A 23 -20.17 5.45 -23.70
CA LEU A 23 -19.92 6.29 -22.53
C LEU A 23 -20.46 5.66 -21.25
N ASN A 24 -21.68 5.12 -21.26
CA ASN A 24 -22.26 4.43 -20.11
C ASN A 24 -21.49 3.16 -19.74
N ALA A 25 -20.98 2.41 -20.73
CA ALA A 25 -20.14 1.25 -20.45
C ALA A 25 -18.80 1.65 -19.81
N ILE A 26 -18.17 2.73 -20.28
CA ILE A 26 -16.92 3.25 -19.70
C ILE A 26 -17.15 3.83 -18.30
N GLU A 27 -18.22 4.58 -18.07
CA GLU A 27 -18.47 5.21 -16.76
C GLU A 27 -19.02 4.20 -15.73
N GLY A 28 -19.83 3.24 -16.18
CA GLY A 28 -20.55 2.30 -15.33
C GLY A 28 -19.87 0.96 -15.09
N HIS A 29 -18.67 0.69 -15.62
CA HIS A 29 -18.03 -0.63 -15.47
C HIS A 29 -17.66 -1.02 -14.03
N HIS A 30 -17.65 -0.07 -13.08
CA HIS A 30 -17.53 -0.35 -11.64
C HIS A 30 -18.86 -0.36 -10.89
N GLY A 31 -19.97 -0.07 -11.56
CA GLY A 31 -21.29 0.10 -10.93
C GLY A 31 -21.51 1.48 -10.30
N ASP A 32 -20.62 2.45 -10.57
CA ASP A 32 -20.70 3.82 -10.04
C ASP A 32 -21.94 4.59 -10.55
N VAL A 33 -22.43 4.23 -11.74
CA VAL A 33 -23.63 4.78 -12.36
C VAL A 33 -24.53 3.64 -12.87
N PRO A 34 -25.86 3.88 -12.99
CA PRO A 34 -26.77 2.87 -13.52
C PRO A 34 -26.39 2.40 -14.93
N ALA A 35 -26.45 1.09 -15.15
CA ALA A 35 -26.38 0.53 -16.49
C ALA A 35 -27.63 0.90 -17.29
N THR A 36 -27.49 1.76 -18.29
CA THR A 36 -28.59 2.15 -19.18
C THR A 36 -28.64 1.31 -20.46
N THR A 37 -27.61 0.49 -20.69
CA THR A 37 -27.51 -0.42 -21.84
C THR A 37 -27.00 -1.79 -21.40
N PHE A 38 -27.23 -2.81 -22.24
CA PHE A 38 -26.73 -4.17 -22.00
C PHE A 38 -25.20 -4.29 -22.16
N TYR A 39 -24.53 -3.32 -22.78
CA TYR A 39 -23.06 -3.34 -22.90
C TYR A 39 -22.38 -3.20 -21.54
N THR A 40 -22.92 -2.36 -20.66
CA THR A 40 -22.34 -2.08 -19.34
C THR A 40 -22.18 -3.34 -18.48
N PRO A 41 -23.22 -4.16 -18.22
CA PRO A 41 -23.05 -5.40 -17.45
C PRO A 41 -22.12 -6.42 -18.14
N ILE A 42 -22.04 -6.43 -19.48
CA ILE A 42 -21.08 -7.27 -20.22
C ILE A 42 -19.65 -6.82 -19.94
N VAL A 43 -19.38 -5.51 -19.99
CA VAL A 43 -18.07 -4.94 -19.68
C VAL A 43 -17.70 -5.16 -18.21
N MET A 44 -18.66 -4.99 -17.28
CA MET A 44 -18.46 -5.31 -15.85
C MET A 44 -18.05 -6.77 -15.64
N ALA A 45 -18.74 -7.72 -16.30
CA ALA A 45 -18.39 -9.13 -16.22
C ALA A 45 -17.00 -9.41 -16.81
N ALA A 46 -16.65 -8.78 -17.94
CA ALA A 46 -15.34 -8.90 -18.55
C ALA A 46 -14.23 -8.34 -17.65
N ASP A 47 -14.44 -7.19 -17.01
CA ASP A 47 -13.51 -6.58 -16.06
C ASP A 47 -13.25 -7.53 -14.88
N ALA A 48 -14.33 -8.02 -14.25
CA ALA A 48 -14.25 -8.97 -13.14
C ALA A 48 -13.50 -10.26 -13.50
N LEU A 49 -13.83 -10.87 -14.65
CA LEU A 49 -13.14 -12.07 -15.15
C LEU A 49 -11.66 -11.79 -15.44
N SER A 50 -11.35 -10.64 -16.03
CA SER A 50 -9.98 -10.27 -16.37
C SER A 50 -9.10 -10.10 -15.13
N GLY A 51 -9.65 -9.52 -14.07
CA GLY A 51 -8.97 -9.30 -12.79
C GLY A 51 -8.87 -10.54 -11.90
N ALA A 52 -9.78 -11.50 -12.06
CA ALA A 52 -9.76 -12.78 -11.33
C ALA A 52 -8.73 -13.79 -11.86
N ARG A 53 -8.11 -13.54 -13.02
CA ARG A 53 -7.12 -14.45 -13.60
C ARG A 53 -5.91 -14.63 -12.66
N PRO A 54 -5.44 -15.87 -12.43
CA PRO A 54 -4.20 -16.11 -11.72
C PRO A 54 -3.06 -15.33 -12.37
N GLY A 55 -2.45 -14.39 -11.66
CA GLY A 55 -1.38 -13.55 -12.20
C GLY A 55 -1.76 -12.13 -12.62
N ALA A 56 -3.04 -11.83 -12.90
CA ALA A 56 -3.46 -10.49 -13.32
C ALA A 56 -3.17 -9.39 -12.26
N ARG A 57 -3.01 -9.81 -11.00
CA ARG A 57 -2.60 -8.96 -9.87
C ARG A 57 -1.36 -9.50 -9.14
N ARG A 58 -0.57 -10.40 -9.76
CA ARG A 58 0.66 -10.92 -9.12
C ARG A 58 1.77 -9.87 -9.07
N GLU A 59 1.92 -9.07 -10.13
CA GLU A 59 2.93 -8.01 -10.16
C GLU A 59 2.71 -6.99 -9.02
N SER A 60 1.46 -6.74 -8.63
CA SER A 60 1.16 -5.87 -7.49
C SER A 60 1.42 -6.51 -6.13
N LEU A 61 1.25 -7.84 -6.00
CA LEU A 61 1.59 -8.56 -4.77
C LEU A 61 3.11 -8.62 -4.56
N GLU A 62 3.88 -8.95 -5.60
CA GLU A 62 5.35 -8.98 -5.53
C GLU A 62 5.91 -7.60 -5.22
N ARG A 63 5.45 -6.55 -5.92
CA ARG A 63 5.81 -5.15 -5.59
C ARG A 63 5.34 -4.73 -4.21
N TYR A 64 4.25 -5.30 -3.69
CA TYR A 64 3.80 -5.03 -2.33
C TYR A 64 4.72 -5.69 -1.30
N ILE A 65 5.10 -6.95 -1.50
CA ILE A 65 6.05 -7.66 -0.64
C ILE A 65 7.40 -6.95 -0.65
N GLN A 66 7.95 -6.65 -1.83
CA GLN A 66 9.22 -5.91 -1.96
C GLN A 66 9.20 -4.57 -1.23
N ARG A 67 8.07 -3.86 -1.24
CA ARG A 67 7.92 -2.61 -0.48
C ARG A 67 7.94 -2.86 1.03
N LEU A 68 7.25 -3.89 1.51
CA LEU A 68 7.29 -4.23 2.94
C LEU A 68 8.69 -4.66 3.38
N GLU A 69 9.39 -5.42 2.55
CA GLU A 69 10.78 -5.84 2.78
C GLU A 69 11.70 -4.63 2.83
N GLN A 70 11.65 -3.75 1.83
CA GLN A 70 12.46 -2.53 1.80
C GLN A 70 12.20 -1.63 3.01
N LEU A 71 10.95 -1.49 3.46
CA LEU A 71 10.61 -0.73 4.67
C LEU A 71 11.24 -1.35 5.93
N GLN A 72 11.22 -2.68 6.04
CA GLN A 72 11.87 -3.41 7.12
C GLN A 72 13.39 -3.29 7.05
N ASP A 73 13.99 -3.38 5.86
CA ASP A 73 15.44 -3.27 5.65
C ASP A 73 15.98 -1.88 6.03
N ILE A 74 15.24 -0.81 5.71
CA ILE A 74 15.60 0.55 6.14
C ILE A 74 15.64 0.62 7.67
N ALA A 75 14.68 0.01 8.37
CA ALA A 75 14.65 0.00 9.82
C ALA A 75 15.75 -0.91 10.41
N MET A 76 15.93 -2.12 9.88
CA MET A 76 16.96 -3.09 10.33
C MET A 76 18.39 -2.60 10.12
N SER A 77 18.62 -1.72 9.14
CA SER A 77 19.96 -1.15 8.90
C SER A 77 20.35 -0.06 9.91
N MET A 78 19.46 0.33 10.82
CA MET A 78 19.77 1.27 11.89
C MET A 78 20.52 0.58 13.03
N GLU A 79 21.60 1.20 13.49
CA GLU A 79 22.36 0.68 14.63
C GLU A 79 21.49 0.61 15.90
N GLY A 80 21.55 -0.52 16.60
CA GLY A 80 20.77 -0.77 17.82
C GLY A 80 19.37 -1.34 17.59
N VAL A 81 18.96 -1.57 16.33
CA VAL A 81 17.72 -2.29 16.00
C VAL A 81 17.95 -3.79 16.01
N ASP A 82 17.19 -4.51 16.83
CA ASP A 82 17.24 -5.97 16.90
C ASP A 82 16.22 -6.61 15.94
N GLU A 83 15.01 -6.04 15.86
CA GLU A 83 13.92 -6.54 14.99
C GLU A 83 13.10 -5.37 14.42
N ALA A 84 12.58 -5.52 13.20
CA ALA A 84 11.67 -4.57 12.58
C ALA A 84 10.58 -5.27 11.76
N TYR A 85 9.34 -4.79 11.88
CA TYR A 85 8.18 -5.38 11.22
C TYR A 85 7.33 -4.30 10.57
N ALA A 86 7.03 -4.47 9.28
CA ALA A 86 6.01 -3.67 8.59
C ALA A 86 4.62 -4.25 8.89
N ILE A 87 3.78 -3.49 9.59
CA ILE A 87 2.43 -3.89 9.99
C ILE A 87 1.39 -2.94 9.38
N GLN A 88 0.10 -3.24 9.58
CA GLN A 88 -1.01 -2.44 9.02
C GLN A 88 -0.89 -2.18 7.52
N ALA A 89 -0.60 -3.25 6.77
CA ALA A 89 -0.38 -3.20 5.34
C ALA A 89 0.72 -2.22 4.87
N GLY A 90 1.77 -2.05 5.68
CA GLY A 90 2.90 -1.17 5.39
C GLY A 90 2.69 0.29 5.77
N ARG A 91 1.64 0.61 6.55
CA ARG A 91 1.40 1.96 7.09
C ARG A 91 2.05 2.21 8.45
N GLU A 92 2.56 1.16 9.09
CA GLU A 92 3.36 1.28 10.30
C GLU A 92 4.58 0.38 10.19
N VAL A 93 5.74 0.88 10.59
CA VAL A 93 6.93 0.06 10.88
C VAL A 93 7.17 0.07 12.39
N ARG A 94 7.19 -1.13 12.97
CA ARG A 94 7.43 -1.34 14.38
C ARG A 94 8.81 -1.92 14.58
N VAL A 95 9.61 -1.23 15.39
CA VAL A 95 11.04 -1.47 15.57
C VAL A 95 11.26 -1.83 17.02
N MET A 96 12.04 -2.87 17.29
CA MET A 96 12.34 -3.36 18.63
C MET A 96 13.83 -3.22 18.89
N VAL A 97 14.15 -2.71 20.07
CA VAL A 97 15.52 -2.46 20.52
C VAL A 97 15.71 -2.97 21.94
N ASP A 98 16.89 -3.50 22.24
CA ASP A 98 17.29 -3.89 23.60
C ASP A 98 17.40 -2.66 24.51
N ALA A 99 16.57 -2.63 25.56
CA ALA A 99 16.55 -1.56 26.55
C ALA A 99 17.89 -1.36 27.29
N LYS A 100 18.77 -2.37 27.30
CA LYS A 100 20.12 -2.28 27.89
C LYS A 100 21.13 -1.58 26.99
N LYS A 101 20.93 -1.60 25.67
CA LYS A 101 21.85 -1.04 24.67
C LYS A 101 21.41 0.33 24.18
N VAL A 102 20.10 0.56 24.11
CA VAL A 102 19.50 1.78 23.58
C VAL A 102 18.82 2.56 24.70
N THR A 103 19.12 3.85 24.80
CA THR A 103 18.47 4.79 25.74
C THR A 103 17.17 5.35 25.16
N ASP A 104 16.36 6.02 25.98
CA ASP A 104 15.11 6.66 25.50
C ASP A 104 15.37 7.70 24.42
N ASP A 105 16.36 8.58 24.62
CA ASP A 105 16.73 9.60 23.63
C ASP A 105 17.18 8.97 22.31
N THR A 106 18.00 7.92 22.38
CA THR A 106 18.44 7.20 21.18
C THR A 106 17.28 6.49 20.48
N ALA A 107 16.29 5.96 21.23
CA ALA A 107 15.10 5.36 20.63
C ALA A 107 14.27 6.40 19.84
N PHE A 108 14.08 7.61 20.37
CA PHE A 108 13.45 8.71 19.63
C PHE A 108 14.27 9.12 18.40
N TYR A 109 15.60 9.15 18.52
CA TYR A 109 16.48 9.44 17.40
C TYR A 109 16.37 8.40 16.28
N ILE A 110 16.35 7.10 16.63
CA ILE A 110 16.16 5.99 15.69
C ILE A 110 14.81 6.14 14.97
N ALA A 111 13.73 6.39 15.71
CA ALA A 111 12.40 6.57 15.12
C ALA A 111 12.40 7.69 14.07
N LYS A 112 13.00 8.84 14.41
CA LYS A 112 13.10 9.99 13.50
C LYS A 112 13.94 9.68 12.27
N LYS A 113 15.12 9.10 12.44
CA LYS A 113 16.01 8.71 11.33
C LYS A 113 15.35 7.75 10.36
N ILE A 114 14.60 6.76 10.86
CA ILE A 114 13.87 5.81 10.02
C ILE A 114 12.79 6.55 9.23
N ALA A 115 12.01 7.41 9.88
CA ALA A 115 10.98 8.21 9.20
C ALA A 115 11.58 9.08 8.08
N ASP A 116 12.70 9.77 8.36
CA ASP A 116 13.40 10.60 7.39
C ASP A 116 13.91 9.78 6.19
N ARG A 117 14.51 8.60 6.44
CA ARG A 117 15.00 7.70 5.38
C ARG A 117 13.87 7.11 4.55
N VAL A 118 12.80 6.63 5.20
CA VAL A 118 11.63 6.10 4.49
C VAL A 118 11.02 7.17 3.59
N SER A 119 10.93 8.42 4.07
CA SER A 119 10.43 9.55 3.27
C SER A 119 11.34 9.90 2.09
N ALA A 120 12.65 9.64 2.18
CA ALA A 120 13.61 9.96 1.13
C ALA A 120 13.77 8.82 0.10
N GLU A 121 13.74 7.57 0.55
CA GLU A 121 14.07 6.39 -0.26
C GLU A 121 12.83 5.69 -0.84
N MET A 122 11.64 5.91 -0.28
CA MET A 122 10.43 5.19 -0.67
C MET A 122 9.28 6.15 -1.06
N THR A 123 8.52 5.77 -2.08
CA THR A 123 7.29 6.47 -2.45
C THR A 123 6.08 5.77 -1.83
N PHE A 124 5.39 6.43 -0.92
CA PHE A 124 4.17 5.92 -0.29
C PHE A 124 2.98 6.89 -0.39
N PRO A 125 1.77 6.38 -0.66
CA PRO A 125 0.56 7.18 -0.55
C PRO A 125 0.18 7.35 0.93
N GLY A 126 0.35 8.56 1.45
CA GLY A 126 0.01 8.92 2.82
C GLY A 126 1.17 8.75 3.81
N GLU A 127 0.86 8.85 5.10
CA GLU A 127 1.85 8.82 6.17
C GLU A 127 2.19 7.39 6.59
N ILE A 128 3.46 7.15 6.91
CA ILE A 128 3.92 5.92 7.58
C ILE A 128 4.27 6.27 9.02
N LYS A 129 3.69 5.51 9.96
CA LYS A 129 4.01 5.62 11.37
C LYS A 129 5.24 4.80 11.70
N VAL A 130 6.25 5.40 12.32
CA VAL A 130 7.41 4.69 12.87
C VAL A 130 7.23 4.59 14.39
N THR A 131 7.26 3.36 14.92
CA THR A 131 7.17 3.12 16.37
C THR A 131 8.38 2.31 16.82
N VAL A 132 9.20 2.88 17.71
CA VAL A 132 10.32 2.18 18.35
C VAL A 132 9.91 1.75 19.75
N LEU A 133 10.09 0.47 20.05
CA LEU A 133 9.80 -0.16 21.33
C LEU A 133 11.12 -0.59 21.98
N ARG A 134 11.43 0.02 23.13
CA ARG A 134 12.48 -0.48 24.03
C ARG A 134 11.92 -1.63 24.84
N GLU A 135 12.49 -2.81 24.68
CA GLU A 135 12.02 -4.03 25.36
C GLU A 135 13.10 -4.57 26.31
N THR A 136 12.66 -5.10 27.45
CA THR A 136 13.45 -6.00 28.29
C THR A 136 12.83 -7.38 28.21
N ARG A 137 13.54 -8.35 27.63
CA ARG A 137 13.08 -9.74 27.51
C ARG A 137 13.56 -10.56 28.71
N ALA A 138 12.61 -11.18 29.42
CA ALA A 138 12.88 -12.21 30.42
C ALA A 138 12.33 -13.54 29.89
N VAL A 139 13.20 -14.52 29.68
CA VAL A 139 12.85 -15.83 29.09
C VAL A 139 13.25 -16.91 30.08
N GLU A 140 12.31 -17.81 30.39
CA GLU A 140 12.53 -19.01 31.20
C GLU A 140 11.97 -20.22 30.45
N LEU A 141 12.63 -21.37 30.59
CA LEU A 141 12.22 -22.58 29.89
C LEU A 141 11.62 -23.57 30.88
N ALA A 142 10.33 -23.89 30.70
CA ALA A 142 9.73 -25.04 31.36
C ALA A 142 10.21 -26.32 30.66
N ARG A 143 10.66 -27.29 31.44
CA ARG A 143 10.89 -28.67 30.99
C ARG A 143 9.77 -29.57 31.46
#